data_AF-A0A1G7BMU1-F1
#
_entry.id   AF-A0A1G7BMU1-F1
#
_cell.length_a   1.000
_cell.length_b   1.000
_cell.length_c   1.000
_cell.angle_alpha   90.00
_cell.angle_beta   90.00
_cell.angle_gamma   90.00
#
_symmetry.space_group_name_H-M   'P 1'
#
loop_
_entity.id
_entity.type
_entity.pdbx_description
1 polymer ?
#
loop_
_entity_poly.entity_id
_entity_poly.type
_entity_poly.pdbx_seq_one_letter_code
_entity_poly.pdbx_strand_id
1 'polypeptide(L)'
;MVDRRRAALQWVRRRLRRRARRFVVSLESGLRAWEARPARVRRRVTVAAGFGVVAVLGGLAVSCAPRVAEPPPRAIYTPASLTALPGWTLDRVNEIRPALAQTCERLATQPPSRTLATRGPATLHTLAGTVAEWQVACRRLATVPEGDTEAFRAAIQRQFRAYAITSSDASARGLFTGYYEAHIHAARARGGRYRVPVYGLPDDLVMANGQGTQAGGGPYHTRAAIEDGALEGKAPVLFWADDPSDLHILHIQGSGQVTLPDGSRTRIGYAANNGQPFVGIGKLVRERGLTDGRSMPAIRAWLRANPEQGQALMRENPRYIFFREITGAGPIGALGVPLTPLRSLAVDPTVIPLGALVWLDTTDPDGRPLRRLMAAQDTGSAIQGINRGDVFWGAGETAFRQAGRMANPGRTWLLVPRGADLDPLMM
;
A
#
# COMPACT_ATOMS: atom_id res chain seq x y z
N MET A 1 20.77 9.12 -37.85
CA MET A 1 20.43 9.91 -36.64
C MET A 1 21.54 9.95 -35.56
N VAL A 2 22.51 9.03 -35.56
CA VAL A 2 23.62 8.98 -34.58
C VAL A 2 24.64 10.12 -34.75
N ASP A 3 24.83 10.60 -35.98
CA ASP A 3 25.89 11.58 -36.31
C ASP A 3 25.59 13.02 -35.81
N ARG A 4 24.32 13.43 -35.84
CA ARG A 4 23.89 14.75 -35.31
C ARG A 4 24.05 14.85 -33.79
N ARG A 5 23.93 13.73 -33.06
CA ARG A 5 24.12 13.70 -31.59
C ARG A 5 25.60 13.82 -31.19
N ARG A 6 26.53 13.24 -31.96
CA ARG A 6 27.97 13.40 -31.73
C ARG A 6 28.46 14.83 -31.97
N ALA A 7 27.96 15.49 -33.01
CA ALA A 7 28.27 16.90 -33.29
C ALA A 7 27.79 17.85 -32.18
N ALA A 8 26.58 17.63 -31.63
CA ALA A 8 26.03 18.42 -30.54
C ALA A 8 26.85 18.28 -29.23
N LEU A 9 27.27 17.05 -28.89
CA LEU A 9 28.11 16.78 -27.71
C LEU A 9 29.50 17.42 -27.81
N GLN A 10 30.12 17.41 -29.00
CA GLN A 10 31.41 18.08 -29.21
C GLN A 10 31.29 19.61 -29.10
N TRP A 11 30.19 20.18 -29.57
CA TRP A 11 29.91 21.63 -29.44
C TRP A 11 29.75 22.06 -27.99
N VAL A 12 28.98 21.31 -27.18
CA VAL A 12 28.79 21.58 -25.74
C VAL A 12 30.12 21.50 -24.98
N ARG A 13 30.94 20.46 -25.22
CA ARG A 13 32.26 20.31 -24.58
C ARG A 13 33.20 21.48 -24.91
N ARG A 14 33.21 21.96 -26.16
CA ARG A 14 34.01 23.14 -26.55
C ARG A 14 33.52 24.42 -25.85
N ARG A 15 32.20 24.60 -25.71
CA ARG A 15 31.60 25.76 -25.02
C ARG A 15 31.92 25.78 -23.52
N LEU A 16 31.84 24.62 -22.86
CA LEU A 16 32.17 24.48 -21.43
C LEU A 16 33.67 24.74 -21.16
N ARG A 17 34.57 24.19 -21.99
CA ARG A 17 36.02 24.46 -21.87
C ARG A 17 36.35 25.95 -22.04
N ARG A 18 35.67 26.65 -22.97
CA ARG A 18 35.84 28.11 -23.14
C ARG A 18 35.33 28.90 -21.93
N ARG A 19 34.22 28.49 -21.31
CA ARG A 19 33.68 29.13 -20.09
C ARG A 19 34.60 28.91 -18.88
N ALA A 20 35.11 27.69 -18.69
CA ALA A 20 36.05 27.37 -17.62
C ALA A 20 37.36 28.16 -17.76
N ARG A 21 37.93 28.26 -18.97
CA ARG A 21 39.11 29.10 -19.21
C ARG A 21 38.88 30.58 -18.92
N ARG A 22 37.72 31.15 -19.30
CA ARG A 22 37.36 32.53 -18.95
C ARG A 22 37.23 32.74 -17.44
N PHE A 23 36.69 31.76 -16.73
CA PHE A 23 36.54 31.84 -15.27
C PHE A 23 37.89 31.79 -14.56
N VAL A 24 38.80 30.91 -14.98
CA VAL A 24 40.18 30.85 -14.45
C VAL A 24 40.93 32.15 -14.72
N VAL A 25 40.85 32.69 -15.94
CA VAL A 25 41.48 33.99 -16.27
C VAL A 25 40.89 35.14 -15.43
N SER A 26 39.59 35.11 -15.12
CA SER A 26 38.94 36.10 -14.25
C SER A 26 39.35 35.98 -12.77
N LEU A 27 39.63 34.76 -12.30
CA LEU A 27 40.13 34.51 -10.95
C LEU A 27 41.59 34.97 -10.81
N GLU A 28 42.43 34.63 -11.78
CA GLU A 28 43.83 35.06 -11.80
C GLU A 28 43.98 36.58 -11.91
N SER A 29 43.14 37.24 -12.72
CA SER A 29 43.13 38.70 -12.81
C SER A 29 42.62 39.36 -11.52
N GLY A 30 41.64 38.75 -10.84
CA GLY A 30 41.17 39.19 -9.52
C GLY A 30 42.24 39.06 -8.43
N LEU A 31 43.00 37.95 -8.42
CA LEU A 31 44.11 37.73 -7.50
C LEU A 31 45.26 38.72 -7.73
N ARG A 32 45.66 38.94 -8.99
CA ARG A 32 46.71 39.92 -9.34
C ARG A 32 46.30 41.35 -9.00
N ALA A 33 45.04 41.71 -9.23
CA ALA A 33 44.50 43.01 -8.84
C ALA A 33 44.42 43.20 -7.31
N TRP A 34 44.28 42.10 -6.55
CA TRP A 34 44.34 42.11 -5.08
C TRP A 34 45.78 42.20 -4.56
N GLU A 35 46.75 41.63 -5.27
CA GLU A 35 48.19 41.74 -5.01
C GLU A 35 48.77 43.14 -5.21
N ALA A 36 48.23 43.88 -6.17
CA ALA A 36 48.62 45.26 -6.44
C ALA A 36 48.11 46.28 -5.40
N ARG A 37 47.30 45.90 -4.40
CA ARG A 37 46.73 46.85 -3.43
C ARG A 37 47.71 47.19 -2.29
N PRO A 38 47.74 48.44 -1.80
CA PRO A 38 48.61 48.85 -0.70
C PRO A 38 48.38 48.01 0.57
N ALA A 39 49.46 47.65 1.27
CA ALA A 39 49.43 46.77 2.45
C ALA A 39 48.45 47.21 3.57
N ARG A 40 48.20 48.53 3.70
CA ARG A 40 47.22 49.08 4.67
C ARG A 40 45.77 48.72 4.35
N VAL A 41 45.42 48.51 3.08
CA VAL A 41 44.07 48.11 2.64
C VAL A 41 43.85 46.60 2.84
N ARG A 42 44.91 45.79 2.64
CA ARG A 42 44.88 44.34 2.89
C ARG A 42 44.63 44.02 4.38
N ARG A 43 45.23 44.78 5.30
CA ARG A 43 45.15 44.56 6.76
C ARG A 43 43.76 44.83 7.37
N ARG A 44 42.98 45.78 6.83
CA ARG A 44 41.62 46.11 7.29
C ARG A 44 40.56 45.10 6.82
N VAL A 45 40.75 44.47 5.66
CA VAL A 45 39.82 43.45 5.13
C VAL A 45 39.99 42.10 5.83
N THR A 46 41.20 41.76 6.29
CA THR A 46 41.47 40.52 7.07
C THR A 46 40.74 40.47 8.41
N VAL A 47 40.51 41.62 9.08
CA VAL A 47 39.79 41.64 10.37
C VAL A 47 38.28 41.47 10.18
N ALA A 48 37.70 42.07 9.13
CA ALA A 48 36.28 41.87 8.78
C ALA A 48 35.98 40.46 8.23
N ALA A 49 36.93 39.88 7.47
CA ALA A 49 36.83 38.50 6.99
C ALA A 49 36.96 37.47 8.13
N GLY A 50 37.75 37.75 9.18
CA GLY A 50 37.89 36.90 10.36
C GLY A 50 36.58 36.73 11.15
N PHE A 51 35.83 37.82 11.37
CA PHE A 51 34.53 37.76 12.05
C PHE A 51 33.44 37.09 11.19
N GLY A 52 33.46 37.30 9.87
CA GLY A 52 32.55 36.61 8.95
C GLY A 52 32.78 35.10 8.87
N VAL A 53 34.04 34.65 8.89
CA VAL A 53 34.40 33.24 8.87
C VAL A 53 34.05 32.54 10.19
N VAL A 54 34.22 33.19 11.35
CA VAL A 54 33.82 32.62 12.65
C VAL A 54 32.29 32.52 12.79
N ALA A 55 31.52 33.48 12.27
CA ALA A 55 30.05 33.41 12.25
C ALA A 55 29.53 32.32 11.29
N VAL A 56 30.17 32.14 10.13
CA VAL A 56 29.86 31.06 9.18
C VAL A 56 30.26 29.69 9.73
N LEU A 57 31.41 29.57 10.43
CA LEU A 57 31.83 28.33 11.07
C LEU A 57 30.98 27.99 12.30
N GLY A 58 30.53 28.97 13.09
CA GLY A 58 29.55 28.78 14.17
C GLY A 58 28.18 28.33 13.66
N GLY A 59 27.72 28.89 12.54
CA GLY A 59 26.49 28.45 11.86
C GLY A 59 26.62 27.05 11.23
N LEU A 60 27.80 26.69 10.72
CA LEU A 60 28.09 25.35 10.22
C LEU A 60 28.21 24.31 11.34
N ALA A 61 28.71 24.69 12.53
CA ALA A 61 28.77 23.79 13.69
C ALA A 61 27.37 23.46 14.24
N VAL A 62 26.42 24.40 14.22
CA VAL A 62 25.00 24.14 14.55
C VAL A 62 24.32 23.27 13.48
N SER A 63 24.76 23.35 12.23
CA SER A 63 24.27 22.51 11.12
C SER A 63 24.81 21.07 11.14
N CYS A 64 25.83 20.78 11.96
CA CYS A 64 26.44 19.47 12.13
C CYS A 64 26.00 18.76 13.43
N ALA A 65 25.08 19.33 14.20
CA ALA A 65 24.43 18.57 15.27
C ALA A 65 23.71 17.37 14.62
N PRO A 66 23.96 16.12 15.07
CA PRO A 66 23.25 14.97 14.55
C PRO A 66 21.76 15.24 14.76
N ARG A 67 21.00 15.33 13.67
CA ARG A 67 19.53 15.40 13.75
C ARG A 67 19.09 14.18 14.52
N VAL A 68 18.64 14.39 15.76
CA VAL A 68 17.97 13.35 16.52
C VAL A 68 16.81 12.89 15.64
N ALA A 69 16.86 11.64 15.19
CA ALA A 69 15.81 11.09 14.35
C ALA A 69 14.50 11.23 15.13
N GLU A 70 13.56 12.01 14.59
CA GLU A 70 12.25 12.12 15.21
C GLU A 70 11.64 10.72 15.32
N PRO A 71 11.09 10.36 16.49
CA PRO A 71 10.45 9.07 16.64
C PRO A 71 9.32 8.95 15.60
N PRO A 72 9.09 7.74 15.06
CA PRO A 72 8.03 7.55 14.08
C PRO A 72 6.68 7.99 14.66
N PRO A 73 5.80 8.58 13.82
CA PRO A 73 4.49 9.02 14.25
C PRO A 73 3.69 7.87 14.85
N ARG A 74 2.93 8.15 15.92
CA ARG A 74 2.11 7.18 16.64
C ARG A 74 0.63 7.47 16.43
N ALA A 75 -0.16 6.40 16.34
CA ALA A 75 -1.61 6.50 16.25
C ALA A 75 -2.20 7.02 17.56
N ILE A 76 -3.09 8.01 17.46
CA ILE A 76 -3.90 8.55 18.55
C ILE A 76 -5.36 8.23 18.24
N TYR A 77 -6.07 7.73 19.25
CA TYR A 77 -7.47 7.33 19.14
C TYR A 77 -8.33 8.24 20.01
N THR A 78 -9.04 9.19 19.38
CA THR A 78 -9.87 10.16 20.10
C THR A 78 -11.34 9.78 19.97
N PRO A 79 -12.12 9.67 21.07
CA PRO A 79 -13.55 9.38 21.00
C PRO A 79 -14.27 10.32 20.04
N ALA A 80 -15.19 9.77 19.25
CA ALA A 80 -16.01 10.50 18.29
C ALA A 80 -17.46 10.03 18.35
N SER A 81 -18.39 10.96 18.14
CA SER A 81 -19.80 10.58 17.96
C SER A 81 -20.00 10.01 16.56
N LEU A 82 -20.65 8.84 16.48
CA LEU A 82 -21.05 8.23 15.21
C LEU A 82 -21.96 9.16 14.38
N THR A 83 -22.86 9.90 15.03
CA THR A 83 -23.77 10.84 14.36
C THR A 83 -23.06 12.06 13.80
N ALA A 84 -21.85 12.38 14.30
CA ALA A 84 -21.04 13.49 13.82
C ALA A 84 -20.07 13.08 12.70
N LEU A 85 -20.01 11.80 12.32
CA LEU A 85 -19.12 11.37 11.26
C LEU A 85 -19.60 11.92 9.90
N PRO A 86 -18.68 12.45 9.07
CA PRO A 86 -19.04 13.00 7.77
C PRO A 86 -19.77 11.98 6.91
N GLY A 87 -20.99 12.30 6.48
CA GLY A 87 -21.80 11.44 5.63
C GLY A 87 -22.39 10.21 6.34
N TRP A 88 -22.35 10.12 7.68
CA TRP A 88 -22.89 8.98 8.42
C TRP A 88 -24.31 8.64 7.99
N THR A 89 -25.21 9.63 7.98
CA THR A 89 -26.62 9.46 7.61
C THR A 89 -26.86 9.19 6.12
N LEU A 90 -25.85 9.39 5.27
CA LEU A 90 -25.97 9.23 3.82
C LEU A 90 -25.54 7.84 3.34
N ASP A 91 -24.67 7.14 4.08
CA ASP A 91 -24.28 5.78 3.71
C ASP A 91 -25.43 4.79 3.92
N ARG A 92 -25.59 3.86 2.99
CA ARG A 92 -26.44 2.69 3.13
C ARG A 92 -25.71 1.65 3.96
N VAL A 93 -25.59 1.91 5.26
CA VAL A 93 -24.76 1.13 6.19
C VAL A 93 -25.12 -0.36 6.25
N ASN A 94 -26.36 -0.73 5.91
CA ASN A 94 -26.80 -2.13 5.83
C ASN A 94 -26.15 -2.91 4.67
N GLU A 95 -25.60 -2.25 3.66
CA GLU A 95 -24.85 -2.92 2.58
C GLU A 95 -23.54 -3.57 3.09
N ILE A 96 -23.08 -3.28 4.32
CA ILE A 96 -21.94 -3.99 4.93
C ILE A 96 -22.27 -5.43 5.33
N ARG A 97 -23.56 -5.80 5.42
CA ARG A 97 -24.00 -7.10 5.97
C ARG A 97 -23.22 -8.31 5.44
N PRO A 98 -22.92 -8.45 4.13
CA PRO A 98 -22.10 -9.57 3.65
C PRO A 98 -20.70 -9.58 4.28
N ALA A 99 -19.99 -8.45 4.30
CA ALA A 99 -18.67 -8.34 4.93
C ALA A 99 -18.76 -8.62 6.44
N LEU A 100 -19.77 -8.06 7.11
CA LEU A 100 -19.97 -8.25 8.54
C LEU A 100 -20.29 -9.71 8.88
N ALA A 101 -21.17 -10.38 8.14
CA ALA A 101 -21.53 -11.78 8.37
C ALA A 101 -20.29 -12.68 8.29
N GLN A 102 -19.47 -12.51 7.25
CA GLN A 102 -18.22 -13.23 7.08
C GLN A 102 -17.24 -12.99 8.24
N THR A 103 -17.10 -11.73 8.68
CA THR A 103 -16.31 -11.40 9.88
C THR A 103 -16.88 -12.07 11.13
N CYS A 104 -18.19 -12.05 11.34
CA CYS A 104 -18.84 -12.64 12.50
C CYS A 104 -18.70 -14.16 12.55
N GLU A 105 -18.84 -14.85 11.41
CA GLU A 105 -18.56 -16.29 11.28
C GLU A 105 -17.12 -16.61 11.69
N ARG A 106 -16.16 -15.82 11.20
CA ARG A 106 -14.75 -15.99 11.57
C ARG A 106 -14.52 -15.75 13.06
N LEU A 107 -15.14 -14.74 13.66
CA LEU A 107 -15.00 -14.44 15.09
C LEU A 107 -15.71 -15.46 15.99
N ALA A 108 -16.77 -16.11 15.53
CA ALA A 108 -17.45 -17.17 16.26
C ALA A 108 -16.52 -18.39 16.53
N THR A 109 -15.54 -18.63 15.66
CA THR A 109 -14.55 -19.71 15.81
C THR A 109 -13.36 -19.35 16.71
N GLN A 110 -13.23 -18.10 17.16
CA GLN A 110 -12.08 -17.62 17.91
C GLN A 110 -12.32 -17.67 19.43
N PRO A 111 -11.26 -17.86 20.25
CA PRO A 111 -11.38 -17.86 21.70
C PRO A 111 -11.98 -16.54 22.21
N PRO A 112 -13.06 -16.56 23.02
CA PRO A 112 -13.74 -15.34 23.47
C PRO A 112 -12.85 -14.39 24.26
N SER A 113 -11.87 -14.92 25.02
CA SER A 113 -10.92 -14.15 25.85
C SER A 113 -9.83 -13.44 25.04
N ARG A 114 -9.67 -13.78 23.75
CA ARG A 114 -8.67 -13.15 22.89
C ARG A 114 -9.04 -11.70 22.61
N THR A 115 -8.07 -10.79 22.61
CA THR A 115 -8.27 -9.42 22.13
C THR A 115 -8.41 -9.40 20.61
N LEU A 116 -9.31 -8.57 20.06
CA LEU A 116 -9.43 -8.48 18.60
C LEU A 116 -8.12 -7.98 17.97
N ALA A 117 -7.47 -6.99 18.59
CA ALA A 117 -6.13 -6.58 18.17
C ALA A 117 -5.11 -7.63 18.57
N THR A 118 -4.31 -8.07 17.60
CA THR A 118 -3.25 -9.07 17.78
C THR A 118 -1.86 -8.46 17.54
N ARG A 119 -1.82 -7.20 17.14
CA ARG A 119 -0.64 -6.39 16.82
C ARG A 119 -0.95 -4.94 17.20
N GLY A 120 0.10 -4.15 17.31
CA GLY A 120 -0.01 -2.72 17.63
C GLY A 120 0.25 -2.41 19.11
N PRO A 121 0.06 -1.15 19.52
CA PRO A 121 0.35 -0.71 20.89
C PRO A 121 -0.71 -1.21 21.88
N ALA A 122 -0.34 -1.29 23.16
CA ALA A 122 -1.26 -1.72 24.24
C ALA A 122 -2.58 -0.92 24.26
N THR A 123 -2.54 0.38 23.90
CA THR A 123 -3.74 1.22 23.76
C THR A 123 -4.72 0.65 22.75
N LEU A 124 -4.25 0.13 21.61
CA LEU A 124 -5.11 -0.50 20.60
C LEU A 124 -5.70 -1.81 21.14
N HIS A 125 -4.91 -2.62 21.85
CA HIS A 125 -5.39 -3.85 22.48
C HIS A 125 -6.54 -3.60 23.46
N THR A 126 -6.43 -2.57 24.30
CA THR A 126 -7.48 -2.16 25.22
C THR A 126 -8.71 -1.63 24.49
N LEU A 127 -8.51 -0.78 23.47
CA LEU A 127 -9.62 -0.14 22.75
C LEU A 127 -10.43 -1.14 21.91
N ALA A 128 -9.74 -2.06 21.23
CA ALA A 128 -10.33 -3.03 20.30
C ALA A 128 -11.29 -4.03 20.97
N GLY A 129 -11.15 -4.22 22.28
CA GLY A 129 -11.95 -5.17 23.04
C GLY A 129 -11.62 -6.64 22.76
N THR A 130 -12.39 -7.51 23.39
CA THR A 130 -12.28 -8.96 23.30
C THR A 130 -13.20 -9.53 22.21
N VAL A 131 -12.84 -10.68 21.67
CA VAL A 131 -13.67 -11.42 20.72
C VAL A 131 -15.08 -11.67 21.27
N ALA A 132 -15.24 -11.89 22.58
CA ALA A 132 -16.55 -12.04 23.23
C ALA A 132 -17.48 -10.83 23.01
N GLU A 133 -16.96 -9.61 23.16
CA GLU A 133 -17.73 -8.38 22.95
C GLU A 133 -18.16 -8.24 21.49
N TRP A 134 -17.27 -8.60 20.56
CA TRP A 134 -17.60 -8.65 19.12
C TRP A 134 -18.66 -9.69 18.80
N GLN A 135 -18.60 -10.89 19.40
CA GLN A 135 -19.61 -11.93 19.21
C GLN A 135 -20.99 -11.47 19.72
N VAL A 136 -21.05 -10.73 20.84
CA VAL A 136 -22.30 -10.12 21.33
C VAL A 136 -22.84 -9.10 20.32
N ALA A 137 -21.99 -8.20 19.81
CA ALA A 137 -22.39 -7.22 18.82
C ALA A 137 -22.88 -7.89 17.52
N CYS A 138 -22.19 -8.93 17.04
CA CYS A 138 -22.60 -9.74 15.90
C CYS A 138 -24.00 -10.32 16.07
N ARG A 139 -24.30 -10.95 17.21
CA ARG A 139 -25.64 -11.51 17.49
C ARG A 139 -26.72 -10.43 17.48
N ARG A 140 -26.46 -9.28 18.09
CA ARG A 140 -27.42 -8.16 18.15
C ARG A 140 -27.65 -7.49 16.79
N LEU A 141 -26.65 -7.44 15.92
CA LEU A 141 -26.82 -6.93 14.56
C LEU A 141 -27.56 -7.93 13.67
N ALA A 142 -27.39 -9.24 13.90
CA ALA A 142 -28.07 -10.29 13.14
C ALA A 142 -29.59 -10.29 13.35
N THR A 143 -30.10 -9.77 14.48
CA THR A 143 -31.55 -9.67 14.74
C THR A 143 -32.23 -8.51 14.02
N VAL A 144 -31.46 -7.58 13.41
CA VAL A 144 -32.05 -6.44 12.71
C VAL A 144 -32.55 -6.91 11.34
N PRO A 145 -33.84 -6.66 10.99
CA PRO A 145 -34.41 -7.05 9.70
C PRO A 145 -33.55 -6.60 8.50
N GLU A 146 -33.50 -7.44 7.47
CA GLU A 146 -32.87 -7.07 6.20
C GLU A 146 -33.66 -5.93 5.52
N GLY A 147 -32.97 -5.14 4.70
CA GLY A 147 -33.58 -3.99 4.00
C GLY A 147 -33.77 -2.72 4.84
N ASP A 148 -33.91 -2.82 6.17
CA ASP A 148 -34.05 -1.65 7.05
C ASP A 148 -32.69 -1.00 7.35
N THR A 149 -32.37 0.05 6.59
CA THR A 149 -31.09 0.77 6.71
C THR A 149 -31.01 1.57 8.01
N GLU A 150 -32.12 2.18 8.43
CA GLU A 150 -32.13 3.07 9.60
C GLU A 150 -32.18 2.27 10.90
N ALA A 151 -32.93 1.17 10.96
CA ALA A 151 -32.84 0.26 12.10
C ALA A 151 -31.44 -0.34 12.26
N PHE A 152 -30.78 -0.68 11.14
CA PHE A 152 -29.41 -1.18 11.16
C PHE A 152 -28.41 -0.10 11.60
N ARG A 153 -28.56 1.14 11.12
CA ARG A 153 -27.77 2.29 11.57
C ARG A 153 -27.92 2.51 13.08
N ALA A 154 -29.16 2.53 13.57
CA ALA A 154 -29.45 2.69 14.99
C ALA A 154 -28.85 1.54 15.81
N ALA A 155 -28.88 0.31 15.30
CA ALA A 155 -28.23 -0.82 15.95
C ALA A 155 -26.71 -0.64 16.01
N ILE A 156 -26.04 -0.21 14.93
CA ILE A 156 -24.60 0.11 14.98
C ILE A 156 -24.32 1.19 16.03
N GLN A 157 -25.12 2.25 16.10
CA GLN A 157 -24.94 3.32 17.09
C GLN A 157 -25.09 2.84 18.54
N ARG A 158 -26.02 1.91 18.79
CA ARG A 158 -26.20 1.28 20.11
C ARG A 158 -25.08 0.30 20.44
N GLN A 159 -24.56 -0.44 19.46
CA GLN A 159 -23.59 -1.50 19.70
C GLN A 159 -22.14 -1.03 19.66
N PHE A 160 -21.84 0.09 19.00
CA PHE A 160 -20.46 0.53 18.76
C PHE A 160 -20.21 1.94 19.28
N ARG A 161 -18.93 2.18 19.61
CA ARG A 161 -18.34 3.50 19.83
C ARG A 161 -17.28 3.74 18.75
N ALA A 162 -17.12 5.00 18.35
CA ALA A 162 -16.16 5.39 17.32
C ALA A 162 -14.96 6.14 17.92
N TYR A 163 -13.79 5.91 17.35
CA TYR A 163 -12.56 6.63 17.67
C TYR A 163 -11.94 7.18 16.39
N ALA A 164 -11.77 8.49 16.31
CA ALA A 164 -11.00 9.14 15.25
C ALA A 164 -9.55 8.69 15.35
N ILE A 165 -9.00 8.21 14.23
CA ILE A 165 -7.60 7.82 14.14
C ILE A 165 -6.81 9.01 13.61
N THR A 166 -5.94 9.58 14.43
CA THR A 166 -5.03 10.66 14.06
C THR A 166 -3.58 10.27 14.34
N SER A 167 -2.65 11.09 13.90
CA SER A 167 -1.22 10.90 14.11
C SER A 167 -0.65 11.90 15.10
N SER A 168 0.38 11.51 15.84
CA SER A 168 1.11 12.40 16.77
C SER A 168 1.84 13.57 16.10
N ASP A 169 2.07 13.50 14.78
CA ASP A 169 2.57 14.61 13.96
C ASP A 169 1.45 15.57 13.50
N ALA A 170 0.25 15.43 14.07
CA ALA A 170 -0.97 16.16 13.73
C ALA A 170 -1.47 15.95 12.29
N SER A 171 -0.95 14.98 11.53
CA SER A 171 -1.54 14.60 10.25
C SER A 171 -2.92 13.97 10.47
N ALA A 172 -3.95 14.68 10.02
CA ALA A 172 -5.34 14.26 10.13
C ALA A 172 -5.81 13.41 8.95
N ARG A 173 -5.00 13.30 7.88
CA ARG A 173 -5.32 12.56 6.66
C ARG A 173 -4.11 11.77 6.17
N GLY A 174 -4.37 10.54 5.74
CA GLY A 174 -3.40 9.68 5.06
C GLY A 174 -3.87 9.31 3.65
N LEU A 175 -3.23 8.30 3.05
CA LEU A 175 -3.47 7.90 1.66
C LEU A 175 -4.33 6.64 1.55
N PHE A 176 -5.40 6.74 0.78
CA PHE A 176 -6.25 5.61 0.41
C PHE A 176 -6.07 5.28 -1.06
N THR A 177 -5.74 4.03 -1.32
CA THR A 177 -5.62 3.47 -2.68
C THR A 177 -6.78 2.52 -2.94
N GLY A 178 -6.85 1.93 -4.13
CA GLY A 178 -7.79 0.88 -4.44
C GLY A 178 -7.11 -0.35 -5.03
N TYR A 179 -7.67 -1.52 -4.71
CA TYR A 179 -7.30 -2.81 -5.28
C TYR A 179 -8.53 -3.58 -5.76
N TYR A 180 -8.33 -4.60 -6.56
CA TYR A 180 -9.40 -5.34 -7.24
C TYR A 180 -9.00 -6.81 -7.50
N GLU A 181 -9.97 -7.65 -7.80
CA GLU A 181 -9.72 -9.02 -8.29
C GLU A 181 -9.31 -8.95 -9.78
N ALA A 182 -8.04 -9.27 -10.06
CA ALA A 182 -7.46 -9.20 -11.41
C ALA A 182 -8.09 -10.23 -12.35
N HIS A 183 -7.87 -10.06 -13.67
CA HIS A 183 -8.31 -11.03 -14.67
C HIS A 183 -7.15 -11.38 -15.59
N ILE A 184 -6.87 -12.69 -15.72
CA ILE A 184 -5.85 -13.23 -16.62
C ILE A 184 -6.44 -14.30 -17.55
N HIS A 185 -5.79 -14.53 -18.69
CA HIS A 185 -6.05 -15.70 -19.54
C HIS A 185 -4.95 -16.73 -19.31
N ALA A 186 -5.33 -17.97 -19.06
CA ALA A 186 -4.37 -19.04 -18.81
C ALA A 186 -4.88 -20.40 -19.26
N ALA A 187 -4.00 -21.39 -19.35
CA ALA A 187 -4.35 -22.78 -19.62
C ALA A 187 -3.80 -23.70 -18.52
N ARG A 188 -4.42 -24.87 -18.32
CA ARG A 188 -3.91 -25.87 -17.35
C ARG A 188 -2.59 -26.51 -17.79
N ALA A 189 -2.31 -26.54 -19.09
CA ALA A 189 -1.08 -27.08 -19.66
C ALA A 189 -0.33 -26.01 -20.47
N ARG A 190 1.00 -26.14 -20.52
CA ARG A 190 1.87 -25.28 -21.32
C ARG A 190 1.62 -25.53 -22.80
N GLY A 191 1.41 -24.48 -23.59
CA GLY A 191 1.11 -24.64 -25.02
C GLY A 191 0.82 -23.32 -25.73
N GLY A 192 1.17 -23.22 -27.01
CA GLY A 192 0.89 -22.02 -27.83
C GLY A 192 1.35 -20.71 -27.17
N ARG A 193 0.40 -19.82 -26.86
CA ARG A 193 0.65 -18.55 -26.14
C ARG A 193 0.81 -18.69 -24.62
N TYR A 194 0.31 -19.79 -24.03
CA TYR A 194 0.33 -20.05 -22.59
C TYR A 194 1.70 -20.56 -22.16
N ARG A 195 2.58 -19.63 -21.76
CA ARG A 195 4.01 -19.89 -21.54
C ARG A 195 4.51 -19.46 -20.16
N VAL A 196 3.75 -18.66 -19.42
CA VAL A 196 4.20 -18.08 -18.15
C VAL A 196 3.60 -18.86 -16.98
N PRO A 197 4.38 -19.58 -16.16
CA PRO A 197 3.84 -20.42 -15.10
C PRO A 197 3.23 -19.57 -13.96
N VAL A 198 2.04 -19.97 -13.52
CA VAL A 198 1.37 -19.48 -12.31
C VAL A 198 1.59 -20.51 -11.23
N TYR A 199 2.54 -20.25 -10.33
CA TYR A 199 2.93 -21.21 -9.30
C TYR A 199 1.96 -21.25 -8.12
N GLY A 200 1.71 -22.47 -7.66
CA GLY A 200 1.14 -22.74 -6.35
C GLY A 200 2.19 -22.65 -5.24
N LEU A 201 1.82 -23.09 -4.03
CA LEU A 201 2.73 -23.10 -2.90
C LEU A 201 3.90 -24.10 -3.13
N PRO A 202 5.17 -23.66 -3.08
CA PRO A 202 6.32 -24.57 -3.15
C PRO A 202 6.46 -25.44 -1.90
N ASP A 203 6.99 -26.65 -2.08
CA ASP A 203 7.12 -27.64 -0.99
C ASP A 203 8.18 -27.24 0.05
N ASP A 204 9.18 -26.45 -0.35
CA ASP A 204 10.29 -25.99 0.48
C ASP A 204 10.10 -24.56 1.03
N LEU A 205 8.89 -23.97 0.89
CA LEU A 205 8.57 -22.66 1.41
C LEU A 205 7.87 -22.75 2.77
N VAL A 206 8.46 -22.12 3.78
CA VAL A 206 7.89 -22.03 5.14
C VAL A 206 7.43 -20.61 5.42
N MET A 207 6.22 -20.44 5.93
CA MET A 207 5.69 -19.13 6.33
C MET A 207 5.98 -18.84 7.80
N ALA A 208 6.70 -17.76 8.07
CA ALA A 208 6.95 -17.25 9.42
C ALA A 208 6.61 -15.75 9.49
N ASN A 209 5.78 -15.35 10.44
CA ASN A 209 5.35 -13.94 10.62
C ASN A 209 4.77 -13.28 9.35
N GLY A 210 4.15 -14.08 8.46
CA GLY A 210 3.60 -13.60 7.19
C GLY A 210 4.63 -13.40 6.07
N GLN A 211 5.88 -13.84 6.25
CA GLN A 211 6.93 -13.85 5.23
C GLN A 211 7.35 -15.28 4.93
N GLY A 212 7.60 -15.58 3.65
CA GLY A 212 8.14 -16.87 3.24
C GLY A 212 9.66 -16.91 3.42
N THR A 213 10.14 -18.03 3.94
CA THR A 213 11.56 -18.35 4.08
C THR A 213 11.81 -19.74 3.52
N GLN A 214 13.06 -20.03 3.16
CA GLN A 214 13.43 -21.37 2.75
C GLN A 214 13.37 -22.34 3.93
N ALA A 215 12.96 -23.58 3.67
CA ALA A 215 13.10 -24.67 4.62
C ALA A 215 14.58 -24.81 5.03
N GLY A 216 14.86 -24.76 6.34
CA GLY A 216 16.22 -24.68 6.88
C GLY A 216 16.73 -23.26 7.16
N GLY A 217 15.94 -22.23 6.84
CA GLY A 217 16.24 -20.83 7.14
C GLY A 217 16.79 -20.05 5.95
N GLY A 218 16.77 -18.72 6.06
CA GLY A 218 17.25 -17.79 5.03
C GLY A 218 16.15 -17.27 4.07
N PRO A 219 16.49 -16.24 3.27
CA PRO A 219 15.56 -15.64 2.33
C PRO A 219 15.21 -16.60 1.19
N TYR A 220 13.94 -16.61 0.78
CA TYR A 220 13.50 -17.43 -0.35
C TYR A 220 13.88 -16.80 -1.71
N HIS A 221 13.74 -17.55 -2.80
CA HIS A 221 14.11 -17.11 -4.16
C HIS A 221 13.45 -15.78 -4.56
N THR A 222 14.21 -14.90 -5.22
CA THR A 222 13.68 -13.64 -5.79
C THR A 222 12.82 -13.91 -7.03
N ARG A 223 11.98 -12.95 -7.40
CA ARG A 223 11.22 -12.98 -8.66
C ARG A 223 12.08 -13.36 -9.87
N ALA A 224 13.23 -12.70 -10.04
CA ALA A 224 14.13 -12.97 -11.16
C ALA A 224 14.59 -14.44 -11.17
N ALA A 225 15.06 -14.95 -10.01
CA ALA A 225 15.48 -16.35 -9.90
C ALA A 225 14.32 -17.33 -10.18
N ILE A 226 13.12 -17.04 -9.70
CA ILE A 226 11.92 -17.86 -9.96
C ILE A 226 11.58 -17.88 -11.45
N GLU A 227 11.60 -16.71 -12.11
CA GLU A 227 11.35 -16.59 -13.55
C GLU A 227 12.46 -17.22 -14.39
N ASP A 228 13.67 -17.36 -13.85
CA ASP A 228 14.83 -18.05 -14.46
C ASP A 228 14.85 -19.56 -14.14
N GLY A 229 13.83 -20.10 -13.46
CA GLY A 229 13.63 -21.55 -13.28
C GLY A 229 13.91 -22.11 -11.89
N ALA A 230 14.13 -21.27 -10.86
CA ALA A 230 14.48 -21.74 -9.50
C ALA A 230 13.43 -22.68 -8.84
N LEU A 231 12.21 -22.74 -9.37
CA LEU A 231 11.11 -23.57 -8.87
C LEU A 231 10.81 -24.80 -9.73
N GLU A 232 11.60 -25.08 -10.77
CA GLU A 232 11.43 -26.29 -11.58
C GLU A 232 11.52 -27.53 -10.69
N GLY A 233 10.45 -28.33 -10.67
CA GLY A 233 10.32 -29.53 -9.83
C GLY A 233 10.08 -29.29 -8.34
N LYS A 234 9.91 -28.04 -7.87
CA LYS A 234 9.72 -27.71 -6.44
C LYS A 234 8.37 -27.08 -6.10
N ALA A 235 7.64 -26.63 -7.11
CA ALA A 235 6.34 -26.01 -6.94
C ALA A 235 5.36 -26.48 -8.02
N PRO A 236 4.08 -26.72 -7.68
CA PRO A 236 3.07 -27.03 -8.69
C PRO A 236 2.81 -25.81 -9.57
N VAL A 237 2.66 -26.03 -10.87
CA VAL A 237 2.17 -25.01 -11.80
C VAL A 237 0.66 -25.16 -11.90
N LEU A 238 -0.10 -24.20 -11.36
CA LEU A 238 -1.57 -24.22 -11.38
C LEU A 238 -2.11 -23.93 -12.77
N PHE A 239 -1.50 -22.94 -13.44
CA PHE A 239 -1.86 -22.50 -14.77
C PHE A 239 -0.63 -21.98 -15.53
N TRP A 240 -0.77 -21.83 -16.84
CA TRP A 240 0.17 -21.16 -17.72
C TRP A 240 -0.52 -19.92 -18.30
N ALA A 241 -0.16 -18.74 -17.81
CA ALA A 241 -0.66 -17.46 -18.31
C ALA A 241 -0.08 -17.15 -19.70
N ASP A 242 -0.83 -16.37 -20.49
CA ASP A 242 -0.41 -15.92 -21.81
C ASP A 242 0.35 -14.58 -21.80
N ASP A 243 0.22 -13.78 -20.73
CA ASP A 243 0.84 -12.46 -20.61
C ASP A 243 1.57 -12.30 -19.26
N PRO A 244 2.90 -12.07 -19.26
CA PRO A 244 3.67 -11.89 -18.02
C PRO A 244 3.32 -10.59 -17.29
N SER A 245 2.85 -9.56 -17.99
CA SER A 245 2.42 -8.28 -17.40
C SER A 245 1.14 -8.48 -16.60
N ASP A 246 0.19 -9.25 -17.14
CA ASP A 246 -1.06 -9.57 -16.45
C ASP A 246 -0.81 -10.42 -15.22
N LEU A 247 0.10 -11.40 -15.30
CA LEU A 247 0.53 -12.18 -14.13
C LEU A 247 1.25 -11.30 -13.09
N HIS A 248 2.07 -10.34 -13.50
CA HIS A 248 2.70 -9.40 -12.56
C HIS A 248 1.67 -8.50 -11.87
N ILE A 249 0.67 -7.99 -12.60
CA ILE A 249 -0.43 -7.22 -12.03
C ILE A 249 -1.24 -8.09 -11.06
N LEU A 250 -1.53 -9.33 -11.42
CA LEU A 250 -2.17 -10.32 -10.54
C LEU A 250 -1.36 -10.51 -9.25
N HIS A 251 -0.03 -10.61 -9.31
CA HIS A 251 0.81 -10.67 -8.09
C HIS A 251 0.66 -9.42 -7.21
N ILE A 252 0.51 -8.23 -7.80
CA ILE A 252 0.30 -6.99 -7.04
C ILE A 252 -1.08 -6.98 -6.37
N GLN A 253 -2.11 -7.50 -7.05
CA GLN A 253 -3.49 -7.56 -6.52
C GLN A 253 -3.68 -8.70 -5.50
N GLY A 254 -2.92 -9.79 -5.63
CA GLY A 254 -2.97 -10.96 -4.74
C GLY A 254 -4.12 -11.95 -5.04
N SER A 255 -5.04 -11.63 -5.94
CA SER A 255 -6.12 -12.53 -6.36
C SER A 255 -6.66 -12.21 -7.74
N GLY A 256 -7.27 -13.19 -8.40
CA GLY A 256 -7.83 -12.99 -9.72
C GLY A 256 -8.72 -14.10 -10.25
N GLN A 257 -9.45 -13.77 -11.30
CA GLN A 257 -10.20 -14.70 -12.15
C GLN A 257 -9.31 -15.16 -13.30
N VAL A 258 -9.40 -16.44 -13.63
CA VAL A 258 -8.69 -17.07 -14.74
C VAL A 258 -9.70 -17.51 -15.78
N THR A 259 -9.57 -17.01 -17.01
CA THR A 259 -10.34 -17.51 -18.15
C THR A 259 -9.53 -18.57 -18.88
N LEU A 260 -10.11 -19.77 -18.98
CA LEU A 260 -9.54 -20.92 -19.67
C LEU A 260 -9.86 -20.88 -21.18
N PRO A 261 -9.15 -21.68 -22.02
CA PRO A 261 -9.34 -21.66 -23.47
C PRO A 261 -10.75 -22.06 -23.92
N ASP A 262 -11.47 -22.85 -23.11
CA ASP A 262 -12.87 -23.25 -23.35
C ASP A 262 -13.89 -22.17 -22.93
N GLY A 263 -13.42 -21.02 -22.44
CA GLY A 263 -14.25 -19.92 -21.96
C GLY A 263 -14.71 -20.05 -20.51
N SER A 264 -14.46 -21.18 -19.85
CA SER A 264 -14.77 -21.37 -18.44
C SER A 264 -13.92 -20.46 -17.55
N ARG A 265 -14.43 -20.18 -16.35
CA ARG A 265 -13.77 -19.31 -15.37
C ARG A 265 -13.49 -20.07 -14.08
N THR A 266 -12.28 -19.90 -13.56
CA THR A 266 -11.89 -20.30 -12.20
C THR A 266 -11.30 -19.10 -11.46
N ARG A 267 -11.06 -19.24 -10.15
CA ARG A 267 -10.50 -18.19 -9.30
C ARG A 267 -9.24 -18.69 -8.61
N ILE A 268 -8.31 -17.77 -8.43
CA ILE A 268 -7.09 -17.98 -7.68
C ILE A 268 -6.91 -16.88 -6.64
N GLY A 269 -6.45 -17.27 -5.47
CA GLY A 269 -6.19 -16.38 -4.35
C GLY A 269 -4.80 -16.57 -3.78
N TYR A 270 -4.36 -15.57 -3.01
CA TYR A 270 -3.09 -15.57 -2.29
C TYR A 270 -2.93 -16.84 -1.43
N ALA A 271 -1.83 -17.56 -1.63
CA ALA A 271 -1.41 -18.66 -0.77
C ALA A 271 -0.22 -18.28 0.11
N ALA A 272 0.84 -17.71 -0.48
CA ALA A 272 2.06 -17.32 0.21
C ALA A 272 2.83 -16.25 -0.56
N ASN A 273 3.90 -15.72 0.04
CA ASN A 273 4.87 -14.84 -0.61
C ASN A 273 6.28 -15.32 -0.31
N ASN A 274 7.26 -14.97 -1.13
CA ASN A 274 8.67 -15.36 -0.96
C ASN A 274 9.45 -14.54 0.11
N GLY A 275 8.79 -13.74 0.93
CA GLY A 275 9.42 -12.94 1.99
C GLY A 275 10.24 -11.72 1.51
N GLN A 276 10.43 -11.58 0.19
CA GLN A 276 11.23 -10.50 -0.39
C GLN A 276 10.52 -9.14 -0.29
N PRO A 277 11.26 -8.02 -0.25
CA PRO A 277 10.68 -6.69 -0.16
C PRO A 277 9.87 -6.36 -1.41
N PHE A 278 8.76 -5.66 -1.22
CA PHE A 278 7.93 -5.19 -2.31
C PHE A 278 8.50 -3.89 -2.91
N VAL A 279 8.68 -3.87 -4.23
CA VAL A 279 9.00 -2.65 -4.98
C VAL A 279 7.84 -2.34 -5.92
N GLY A 280 7.20 -1.18 -5.71
CA GLY A 280 6.05 -0.77 -6.49
C GLY A 280 6.43 -0.33 -7.91
N ILE A 281 5.92 -1.04 -8.93
CA ILE A 281 6.22 -0.75 -10.33
C ILE A 281 5.85 0.67 -10.77
N GLY A 282 4.77 1.25 -10.21
CA GLY A 282 4.39 2.63 -10.49
C GLY A 282 5.44 3.66 -10.03
N LYS A 283 6.18 3.38 -8.95
CA LYS A 283 7.32 4.22 -8.53
C LYS A 283 8.43 4.18 -9.58
N LEU A 284 8.83 2.98 -9.99
CA LEU A 284 9.91 2.78 -10.97
C LEU A 284 9.60 3.45 -12.31
N VAL A 285 8.36 3.30 -12.79
CA VAL A 285 7.89 3.93 -14.03
C VAL A 285 7.98 5.45 -13.96
N ARG A 286 7.55 6.07 -12.84
CA ARG A 286 7.59 7.53 -12.66
C ARG A 286 9.01 8.05 -12.54
N GLU A 287 9.85 7.41 -11.74
CA GLU A 287 11.25 7.82 -11.53
C GLU A 287 12.06 7.81 -12.83
N ARG A 288 11.68 6.95 -13.78
CA ARG A 288 12.33 6.81 -15.09
C ARG A 288 11.62 7.53 -16.23
N GLY A 289 10.48 8.18 -15.98
CA GLY A 289 9.70 8.90 -16.99
C GLY A 289 9.24 8.03 -18.16
N LEU A 290 8.90 6.75 -17.91
CA LEU A 290 8.62 5.76 -18.96
C LEU A 290 7.21 5.86 -19.55
N THR A 291 6.25 6.27 -18.72
CA THR A 291 4.90 6.66 -19.12
C THR A 291 4.44 7.75 -18.15
N ASP A 292 3.25 8.30 -18.34
CA ASP A 292 2.69 9.28 -17.40
C ASP A 292 2.51 8.68 -15.98
N GLY A 293 2.53 7.34 -15.87
CA GLY A 293 2.79 6.60 -14.62
C GLY A 293 1.74 6.83 -13.54
N ARG A 294 0.59 7.39 -13.93
CA ARG A 294 -0.48 7.83 -13.03
C ARG A 294 -1.46 6.73 -12.69
N SER A 295 -1.51 5.65 -13.48
CA SER A 295 -2.48 4.58 -13.24
C SER A 295 -2.01 3.19 -13.69
N MET A 296 -2.56 2.15 -13.08
CA MET A 296 -2.29 0.76 -13.46
C MET A 296 -2.59 0.45 -14.95
N PRO A 297 -3.69 0.97 -15.55
CA PRO A 297 -3.91 0.87 -17.01
C PRO A 297 -2.76 1.39 -17.87
N ALA A 298 -2.20 2.55 -17.54
CA ALA A 298 -1.09 3.14 -18.30
C ALA A 298 0.19 2.31 -18.17
N ILE A 299 0.45 1.77 -16.96
CA ILE A 299 1.59 0.87 -16.70
C ILE A 299 1.44 -0.42 -17.51
N ARG A 300 0.26 -1.05 -17.49
CA ARG A 300 -0.04 -2.27 -18.25
C ARG A 300 0.17 -2.08 -19.75
N ALA A 301 -0.33 -0.97 -20.30
CA ALA A 301 -0.14 -0.64 -21.71
C ALA A 301 1.35 -0.47 -22.07
N TRP A 302 2.12 0.20 -21.20
CA TRP A 302 3.55 0.39 -21.41
C TRP A 302 4.33 -0.93 -21.36
N LEU A 303 4.03 -1.82 -20.41
CA LEU A 303 4.69 -3.13 -20.30
C LEU A 303 4.49 -3.99 -21.55
N ARG A 304 3.27 -3.99 -22.10
CA ARG A 304 2.95 -4.72 -23.34
C ARG A 304 3.64 -4.15 -24.57
N ALA A 305 3.78 -2.82 -24.64
CA ALA A 305 4.46 -2.16 -25.74
C ALA A 305 6.00 -2.31 -25.69
N ASN A 306 6.56 -2.68 -24.54
CA ASN A 306 8.00 -2.77 -24.30
C ASN A 306 8.34 -4.07 -23.57
N PRO A 307 8.18 -5.26 -24.19
CA PRO A 307 8.21 -6.54 -23.46
C PRO A 307 9.55 -6.84 -22.78
N GLU A 308 10.69 -6.59 -23.42
CA GLU A 308 12.01 -6.83 -22.83
C GLU A 308 12.30 -5.88 -21.66
N GLN A 309 12.08 -4.57 -21.86
CA GLN A 309 12.28 -3.57 -20.81
C GLN A 309 11.26 -3.75 -19.68
N GLY A 310 10.04 -4.15 -20.02
CA GLY A 310 8.96 -4.45 -19.09
C GLY A 310 9.29 -5.64 -18.20
N GLN A 311 9.83 -6.72 -18.78
CA GLN A 311 10.31 -7.86 -18.01
C GLN A 311 11.43 -7.45 -17.05
N ALA A 312 12.44 -6.71 -17.53
CA ALA A 312 13.52 -6.22 -16.68
C ALA A 312 12.99 -5.33 -15.53
N LEU A 313 12.05 -4.43 -15.83
CA LEU A 313 11.42 -3.55 -14.84
C LEU A 313 10.61 -4.33 -13.79
N MET A 314 9.84 -5.33 -14.22
CA MET A 314 9.06 -6.18 -13.31
C MET A 314 9.94 -6.99 -12.37
N ARG A 315 11.12 -7.44 -12.83
CA ARG A 315 12.11 -8.18 -12.03
C ARG A 315 12.76 -7.37 -10.92
N GLU A 316 12.69 -6.03 -10.98
CA GLU A 316 13.15 -5.16 -9.89
C GLU A 316 12.27 -5.22 -8.64
N ASN A 317 11.06 -5.78 -8.75
CA ASN A 317 10.28 -6.20 -7.59
C ASN A 317 10.64 -7.65 -7.24
N PRO A 318 11.55 -7.90 -6.27
CA PRO A 318 11.98 -9.25 -5.94
C PRO A 318 10.85 -10.07 -5.29
N ARG A 319 9.76 -9.43 -4.85
CA ARG A 319 8.59 -10.09 -4.26
C ARG A 319 7.83 -10.91 -5.29
N TYR A 320 7.57 -12.16 -4.94
CA TYR A 320 6.80 -13.12 -5.72
C TYR A 320 5.67 -13.69 -4.86
N ILE A 321 4.50 -13.89 -5.47
CA ILE A 321 3.29 -14.36 -4.79
C ILE A 321 2.92 -15.73 -5.34
N PHE A 322 2.65 -16.66 -4.43
CA PHE A 322 2.17 -18.00 -4.74
C PHE A 322 0.66 -18.06 -4.55
N PHE A 323 -0.02 -18.80 -5.41
CA PHE A 323 -1.48 -18.86 -5.42
C PHE A 323 -2.03 -20.21 -4.99
N ARG A 324 -3.34 -20.26 -4.78
CA ARG A 324 -4.14 -21.48 -4.70
C ARG A 324 -5.45 -21.25 -5.46
N GLU A 325 -6.01 -22.30 -6.04
CA GLU A 325 -7.39 -22.24 -6.55
C GLU A 325 -8.33 -21.98 -5.35
N ILE A 326 -9.33 -21.13 -5.57
CA ILE A 326 -10.35 -20.79 -4.57
C ILE A 326 -11.74 -20.91 -5.17
N THR A 327 -12.72 -21.19 -4.33
CA THR A 327 -14.14 -21.25 -4.68
C THR A 327 -14.93 -20.19 -3.89
N GLY A 328 -16.17 -19.92 -4.30
CA GLY A 328 -17.06 -18.99 -3.59
C GLY A 328 -17.11 -17.59 -4.18
N ALA A 329 -17.68 -16.64 -3.43
CA ALA A 329 -18.19 -15.37 -3.95
C ALA A 329 -17.12 -14.29 -4.23
N GLY A 330 -15.94 -14.35 -3.61
CA GLY A 330 -14.86 -13.38 -3.82
C GLY A 330 -13.51 -13.87 -3.28
N PRO A 331 -12.44 -13.07 -3.47
CA PRO A 331 -11.12 -13.41 -2.95
C PRO A 331 -11.09 -13.44 -1.43
N ILE A 332 -10.25 -14.32 -0.87
CA ILE A 332 -10.08 -14.47 0.58
C ILE A 332 -9.02 -13.50 1.09
N GLY A 333 -9.41 -12.55 1.95
CA GLY A 333 -8.48 -11.59 2.55
C GLY A 333 -7.66 -12.17 3.70
N ALA A 334 -6.75 -11.35 4.25
CA ALA A 334 -5.88 -11.73 5.37
C ALA A 334 -6.62 -12.17 6.66
N LEU A 335 -7.88 -11.76 6.85
CA LEU A 335 -8.72 -12.26 7.96
C LEU A 335 -9.15 -13.74 7.77
N GLY A 336 -8.99 -14.28 6.56
CA GLY A 336 -9.39 -15.64 6.19
C GLY A 336 -10.84 -15.73 5.70
N VAL A 337 -11.42 -14.61 5.26
CA VAL A 337 -12.82 -14.53 4.81
C VAL A 337 -12.94 -13.87 3.43
N PRO A 338 -14.00 -14.16 2.66
CA PRO A 338 -14.26 -13.50 1.37
C PRO A 338 -14.43 -11.99 1.51
N LEU A 339 -13.84 -11.25 0.57
CA LEU A 339 -13.93 -9.80 0.49
C LEU A 339 -15.19 -9.35 -0.23
N THR A 340 -15.78 -8.26 0.25
CA THR A 340 -16.99 -7.62 -0.27
C THR A 340 -16.64 -6.29 -0.93
N PRO A 341 -16.98 -6.10 -2.23
CA PRO A 341 -16.70 -4.86 -2.94
C PRO A 341 -17.22 -3.62 -2.20
N LEU A 342 -16.39 -2.59 -2.08
CA LEU A 342 -16.66 -1.31 -1.41
C LEU A 342 -17.07 -1.41 0.07
N ARG A 343 -16.92 -2.59 0.68
CA ARG A 343 -17.21 -2.86 2.10
C ARG A 343 -16.05 -3.57 2.81
N SER A 344 -15.04 -4.05 2.10
CA SER A 344 -13.79 -4.54 2.67
C SER A 344 -12.64 -3.56 2.45
N LEU A 345 -11.83 -3.37 3.48
CA LEU A 345 -10.68 -2.48 3.51
C LEU A 345 -9.43 -3.27 3.89
N ALA A 346 -8.36 -3.15 3.11
CA ALA A 346 -7.04 -3.56 3.54
C ALA A 346 -6.44 -2.48 4.43
N VAL A 347 -5.86 -2.87 5.57
CA VAL A 347 -5.35 -1.94 6.60
C VAL A 347 -3.98 -2.35 7.10
N ASP A 348 -3.33 -1.45 7.85
CA ASP A 348 -2.23 -1.81 8.74
C ASP A 348 -2.77 -2.41 10.05
N PRO A 349 -2.54 -3.71 10.33
CA PRO A 349 -3.06 -4.37 11.52
C PRO A 349 -2.45 -3.87 12.84
N THR A 350 -1.39 -3.05 12.79
CA THR A 350 -0.81 -2.39 13.96
C THR A 350 -1.56 -1.12 14.36
N VAL A 351 -2.45 -0.62 13.49
CA VAL A 351 -3.28 0.59 13.70
C VAL A 351 -4.77 0.25 13.71
N ILE A 352 -5.23 -0.65 12.83
CA ILE A 352 -6.62 -1.09 12.75
C ILE A 352 -6.65 -2.62 12.79
N PRO A 353 -7.22 -3.26 13.81
CA PRO A 353 -7.17 -4.70 13.93
C PRO A 353 -8.08 -5.37 12.89
N LEU A 354 -7.62 -6.50 12.35
CA LEU A 354 -8.43 -7.29 11.43
C LEU A 354 -9.71 -7.77 12.13
N GLY A 355 -10.83 -7.72 11.40
CA GLY A 355 -12.17 -7.97 11.89
C GLY A 355 -12.89 -6.73 12.43
N ALA A 356 -12.20 -5.59 12.58
CA ALA A 356 -12.85 -4.37 13.04
C ALA A 356 -13.75 -3.73 11.99
N LEU A 357 -14.68 -2.91 12.46
CA LEU A 357 -15.44 -1.98 11.63
C LEU A 357 -14.71 -0.65 11.54
N VAL A 358 -14.74 -0.05 10.36
CA VAL A 358 -14.04 1.20 10.04
C VAL A 358 -15.00 2.11 9.29
N TRP A 359 -15.12 3.35 9.74
CA TRP A 359 -15.73 4.40 8.92
C TRP A 359 -14.64 5.06 8.09
N LEU A 360 -14.77 5.04 6.77
CA LEU A 360 -13.88 5.72 5.83
C LEU A 360 -14.49 7.05 5.39
N ASP A 361 -13.72 8.14 5.40
CA ASP A 361 -14.03 9.42 4.76
C ASP A 361 -12.92 9.77 3.75
N THR A 362 -13.20 9.57 2.47
CA THR A 362 -12.31 9.92 1.35
C THR A 362 -13.12 10.33 0.11
N THR A 363 -12.48 10.41 -1.05
CA THR A 363 -13.10 10.55 -2.35
C THR A 363 -12.72 9.39 -3.26
N ASP A 364 -13.58 9.10 -4.24
CA ASP A 364 -13.24 8.20 -5.33
C ASP A 364 -12.30 8.90 -6.37
N PRO A 365 -11.77 8.16 -7.36
CA PRO A 365 -10.90 8.74 -8.39
C PRO A 365 -11.55 9.83 -9.25
N ASP A 366 -12.88 9.88 -9.29
CA ASP A 366 -13.65 10.89 -10.04
C ASP A 366 -14.01 12.10 -9.14
N GLY A 367 -13.50 12.14 -7.90
CA GLY A 367 -13.70 13.24 -6.95
C GLY A 367 -15.00 13.17 -6.15
N ARG A 368 -15.81 12.12 -6.32
CA ARG A 368 -17.07 11.96 -5.57
C ARG A 368 -16.78 11.51 -4.14
N PRO A 369 -17.55 11.97 -3.13
CA PRO A 369 -17.39 11.48 -1.76
C PRO A 369 -17.53 9.96 -1.67
N LEU A 370 -16.52 9.31 -1.10
CA LEU A 370 -16.55 7.90 -0.74
C LEU A 370 -16.51 7.81 0.78
N ARG A 371 -17.71 7.80 1.38
CA ARG A 371 -17.93 7.78 2.83
C ARG A 371 -18.76 6.57 3.19
N ARG A 372 -18.13 5.53 3.73
CA ARG A 372 -18.77 4.22 3.90
C ARG A 372 -18.28 3.52 5.16
N LEU A 373 -19.20 2.78 5.77
CA LEU A 373 -18.87 1.76 6.77
C LEU A 373 -18.24 0.56 6.06
N MET A 374 -17.06 0.14 6.51
CA MET A 374 -16.26 -0.95 5.95
C MET A 374 -15.78 -1.91 7.05
N ALA A 375 -15.36 -3.10 6.65
CA ALA A 375 -14.73 -4.09 7.51
C ALA A 375 -13.23 -4.23 7.17
N ALA A 376 -12.37 -4.20 8.19
CA ALA A 376 -10.94 -4.46 8.05
C ALA A 376 -10.71 -5.97 7.87
N GLN A 377 -10.73 -6.45 6.62
CA GLN A 377 -10.68 -7.89 6.31
C GLN A 377 -9.40 -8.32 5.61
N ASP A 378 -8.54 -7.37 5.29
CA ASP A 378 -7.34 -7.64 4.51
C ASP A 378 -6.15 -6.78 4.94
N THR A 379 -4.97 -7.11 4.42
CA THR A 379 -3.73 -6.34 4.62
C THR A 379 -2.90 -6.33 3.35
N GLY A 380 -1.91 -5.45 3.26
CA GLY A 380 -0.94 -5.47 2.16
C GLY A 380 0.41 -4.91 2.58
N SER A 381 1.48 -5.38 1.95
CA SER A 381 2.85 -4.92 2.27
C SER A 381 3.07 -3.43 1.98
N ALA A 382 2.28 -2.84 1.09
CA ALA A 382 2.28 -1.40 0.79
C ALA A 382 1.27 -0.59 1.63
N ILE A 383 0.50 -1.27 2.49
CA ILE A 383 -0.55 -0.68 3.32
C ILE A 383 -0.03 -0.64 4.75
N GLN A 384 0.82 0.35 5.02
CA GLN A 384 1.49 0.56 6.30
C GLN A 384 1.28 1.99 6.78
N GLY A 385 1.05 2.16 8.08
CA GLY A 385 0.93 3.45 8.73
C GLY A 385 -0.50 3.92 9.03
N ILE A 386 -0.57 5.13 9.58
CA ILE A 386 -1.78 5.76 10.12
C ILE A 386 -2.62 6.34 8.97
N ASN A 387 -3.94 6.14 9.01
CA ASN A 387 -4.85 6.54 7.92
C ASN A 387 -4.39 6.07 6.53
N ARG A 388 -3.79 4.87 6.47
CA ARG A 388 -3.44 4.18 5.23
C ARG A 388 -4.39 3.01 5.02
N GLY A 389 -5.00 2.92 3.84
CA GLY A 389 -5.86 1.80 3.49
C GLY A 389 -5.94 1.55 1.98
N ASP A 390 -6.39 0.35 1.63
CA ASP A 390 -6.68 -0.04 0.24
C ASP A 390 -8.15 -0.48 0.15
N VAL A 391 -8.95 0.21 -0.66
CA VAL A 391 -10.37 -0.10 -0.86
C VAL A 391 -10.50 -1.25 -1.84
N PHE A 392 -11.21 -2.31 -1.46
CA PHE A 392 -11.51 -3.40 -2.39
C PHE A 392 -12.64 -2.99 -3.33
N TRP A 393 -12.36 -2.83 -4.62
CA TRP A 393 -13.35 -2.39 -5.62
C TRP A 393 -14.16 -3.53 -6.23
N GLY A 394 -13.84 -4.79 -5.92
CA GLY A 394 -14.46 -5.96 -6.54
C GLY A 394 -13.72 -6.42 -7.79
N ALA A 395 -14.45 -6.89 -8.80
CA ALA A 395 -13.90 -7.49 -10.00
C ALA A 395 -14.38 -6.78 -11.28
N GLY A 396 -13.68 -7.03 -12.38
CA GLY A 396 -14.05 -6.55 -13.71
C GLY A 396 -13.53 -5.15 -14.06
N GLU A 397 -13.85 -4.69 -15.27
CA GLU A 397 -13.25 -3.48 -15.87
C GLU A 397 -13.52 -2.20 -15.08
N THR A 398 -14.73 -2.07 -14.49
CA THR A 398 -15.04 -0.91 -13.64
C THR A 398 -14.16 -0.91 -12.38
N ALA A 399 -13.99 -2.06 -11.74
CA ALA A 399 -13.13 -2.18 -10.56
C ALA A 399 -11.66 -1.87 -10.92
N PHE A 400 -11.15 -2.42 -12.03
CA PHE A 400 -9.81 -2.14 -12.55
C PHE A 400 -9.56 -0.63 -12.76
N ARG A 401 -10.48 0.06 -13.46
CA ARG A 401 -10.33 1.50 -13.75
C ARG A 401 -10.39 2.37 -12.50
N GLN A 402 -11.24 2.01 -11.54
CA GLN A 402 -11.36 2.80 -10.31
C GLN A 402 -10.21 2.51 -9.35
N ALA A 403 -9.96 1.24 -9.03
CA ALA A 403 -8.85 0.83 -8.16
C ALA A 403 -7.50 1.37 -8.68
N GLY A 404 -7.23 1.19 -9.97
CA GLY A 404 -5.96 1.58 -10.59
C GLY A 404 -5.69 3.08 -10.66
N ARG A 405 -6.68 3.94 -10.38
CA ARG A 405 -6.55 5.41 -10.31
C ARG A 405 -6.64 5.96 -8.90
N MET A 406 -7.13 5.16 -7.93
CA MET A 406 -7.40 5.64 -6.58
C MET A 406 -6.07 5.88 -5.85
N ALA A 407 -5.88 7.13 -5.45
CA ALA A 407 -4.76 7.63 -4.66
C ALA A 407 -5.21 8.92 -3.97
N ASN A 408 -6.16 8.77 -3.05
CA ASN A 408 -6.94 9.87 -2.52
C ASN A 408 -6.62 10.10 -1.05
N PRO A 409 -6.52 11.36 -0.59
CA PRO A 409 -6.38 11.63 0.83
C PRO A 409 -7.67 11.23 1.56
N GLY A 410 -7.54 10.71 2.77
CA GLY A 410 -8.69 10.29 3.56
C GLY A 410 -8.35 10.12 5.02
N ARG A 411 -9.36 9.76 5.81
CA ARG A 411 -9.21 9.47 7.24
C ARG A 411 -10.20 8.42 7.66
N THR A 412 -9.91 7.81 8.81
CA THR A 412 -10.69 6.69 9.33
C THR A 412 -11.07 6.86 10.77
N TRP A 413 -12.18 6.22 11.14
CA TRP A 413 -12.58 6.02 12.52
C TRP A 413 -12.68 4.53 12.77
N LEU A 414 -12.07 4.09 13.87
CA LEU A 414 -12.20 2.73 14.36
C LEU A 414 -13.53 2.61 15.13
N LEU A 415 -14.38 1.67 14.74
CA LEU A 415 -15.59 1.32 15.47
C LEU A 415 -15.34 0.03 16.25
N VAL A 416 -15.57 0.08 17.55
CA VAL A 416 -15.42 -1.08 18.45
C VAL A 416 -16.72 -1.28 19.25
N PRO A 417 -17.06 -2.53 19.62
CA PRO A 417 -18.20 -2.80 20.47
C PRO A 417 -18.15 -1.98 21.76
N ARG A 418 -19.33 -1.55 22.22
CA ARG A 418 -19.53 -1.19 23.62
C ARG A 418 -19.45 -2.51 24.39
N GLY A 419 -18.65 -2.55 25.46
CA GLY A 419 -18.57 -3.73 26.32
C GLY A 419 -19.93 -4.14 26.87
N ALA A 420 -20.02 -5.35 27.43
CA ALA A 420 -21.28 -5.88 27.97
C ALA A 420 -21.86 -5.03 29.10
N ASP A 421 -21.02 -4.26 29.80
CA ASP A 421 -21.41 -3.28 30.81
C ASP A 421 -21.85 -1.98 30.13
N LEU A 422 -23.11 -1.94 29.69
CA LEU A 422 -23.76 -0.67 29.38
C LEU A 422 -24.00 0.06 30.71
N ASP A 423 -23.43 1.26 30.81
CA ASP A 423 -23.78 2.28 31.80
C ASP A 423 -25.32 2.43 31.85
N PRO A 424 -25.97 2.23 33.02
CA PRO A 424 -27.42 2.32 33.17
C PRO A 424 -28.02 3.69 32.80
N LEU A 425 -27.19 4.71 32.56
CA LEU A 425 -27.63 6.09 32.34
C LEU A 425 -27.98 6.45 30.88
N MET A 426 -28.13 5.46 30.00
CA MET A 426 -28.55 5.67 28.60
C MET A 426 -29.77 4.82 28.19
N MET A 427 -30.73 4.63 29.12
CA MET A 427 -32.11 4.23 28.82
C MET A 427 -33.07 5.39 29.05
#